data_AF-A0A920MV73-F1
#
_entry.id   AF-A0A920MV73-F1
#
_cell.length_a   1.000
_cell.length_b   1.000
_cell.length_c   1.000
_cell.angle_alpha   90.00
_cell.angle_beta   90.00
_cell.angle_gamma   90.00
#
_symmetry.space_group_name_H-M   'P 1'
#
loop_
_entity.id
_entity.type
_entity.pdbx_description
1 polymer ?
#
loop_
_entity_poly.entity_id
_entity_poly.type
_entity_poly.pdbx_seq_one_letter_code
_entity_poly.pdbx_strand_id
1 'polypeptide(L)'
;MRNGNFEFIDITKSHFKDENGSPISHHLRDWGLMAQFRDINNDTHPDIYICNDFESPDRVWINNGDGTFNLFPKLALRHTSNSSMAVDFSDLNKDGEGTFLLQI
;
A
#
# COMPACT_ATOMS: atom_id res chain seq x y z
N MET A 1 4.89 -29.81 -0.52
CA MET A 1 5.62 -28.53 -0.61
C MET A 1 5.20 -27.88 -1.91
N ARG A 2 4.52 -26.71 -1.88
CA ARG A 2 4.19 -25.99 -3.11
C ARG A 2 5.44 -25.20 -3.52
N ASN A 3 6.05 -25.56 -4.63
CA ASN A 3 7.09 -24.74 -5.25
C ASN A 3 6.42 -23.45 -5.73
N GLY A 4 6.55 -22.37 -4.97
CA GLY A 4 6.13 -21.05 -5.42
C GLY A 4 7.08 -20.60 -6.52
N ASN A 5 6.57 -20.54 -7.76
CA ASN A 5 7.27 -19.83 -8.83
C ASN A 5 6.97 -18.35 -8.66
N PHE A 6 7.96 -17.60 -8.16
CA PHE A 6 7.87 -16.15 -8.09
C PHE A 6 8.52 -15.58 -9.34
N GLU A 7 7.73 -14.89 -10.15
CA GLU A 7 8.24 -14.13 -11.29
C GLU A 7 8.31 -12.65 -10.93
N PHE A 8 9.37 -11.99 -11.37
CA PHE A 8 9.47 -10.54 -11.22
C PHE A 8 8.45 -9.87 -12.14
N ILE A 9 7.47 -9.19 -11.54
CA ILE A 9 6.50 -8.39 -12.29
C ILE A 9 7.03 -6.97 -12.39
N ASP A 10 7.19 -6.50 -13.63
CA ASP A 10 7.50 -5.11 -13.90
C ASP A 10 6.27 -4.24 -13.61
N ILE A 11 6.36 -3.47 -12.53
CA ILE A 11 5.29 -2.61 -12.05
C ILE A 11 4.91 -1.52 -13.07
N THR A 12 5.79 -1.18 -14.02
CA THR A 12 5.57 -0.11 -15.01
C THR A 12 4.68 -0.50 -16.19
N LYS A 13 4.35 -1.79 -16.36
CA LYS A 13 3.73 -2.27 -17.60
C LYS A 13 2.20 -2.29 -17.62
N SER A 14 1.51 -2.40 -16.48
CA SER A 14 0.03 -2.46 -16.50
C SER A 14 -0.64 -2.52 -15.15
N HIS A 15 0.01 -3.14 -14.16
CA HIS A 15 -0.67 -3.50 -12.92
C HIS A 15 -0.79 -2.34 -11.94
N PHE A 16 0.05 -1.31 -12.04
CA PHE A 16 0.08 -0.21 -11.08
C PHE A 16 -0.18 1.11 -11.79
N LYS A 17 -1.16 1.85 -11.26
CA LYS A 17 -1.60 3.16 -11.77
C LYS A 17 -1.40 4.23 -10.71
N ASP A 18 -1.06 5.44 -11.13
CA ASP A 18 -0.95 6.60 -10.26
C ASP A 18 -2.32 7.11 -9.76
N GLU A 19 -2.30 8.20 -9.00
CA GLU A 19 -3.50 8.82 -8.42
C GLU A 19 -4.52 9.28 -9.49
N ASN A 20 -4.07 9.46 -10.75
CA ASN A 20 -4.92 9.84 -11.89
C ASN A 20 -5.37 8.63 -12.72
N GLY A 21 -5.03 7.40 -12.29
CA GLY A 21 -5.32 6.17 -13.03
C GLY A 21 -4.41 5.91 -14.23
N SER A 22 -3.33 6.69 -14.40
CA SER A 22 -2.34 6.48 -15.45
C SER A 22 -1.31 5.44 -15.03
N PRO A 23 -0.84 4.55 -15.92
CA PRO A 23 0.23 3.61 -15.57
C PRO A 23 1.45 4.33 -15.00
N ILE A 24 2.06 3.77 -13.96
CA ILE A 24 3.29 4.35 -13.42
C ILE A 24 4.39 4.33 -14.49
N SER A 25 5.01 5.49 -14.72
CA SER A 25 5.92 5.69 -15.84
C SER A 25 7.37 5.29 -15.55
N HIS A 26 7.69 4.97 -14.29
CA HIS A 26 9.03 4.60 -13.84
C HIS A 26 8.97 3.76 -12.58
N HIS A 27 10.01 2.95 -12.36
CA HIS A 27 10.18 2.22 -11.11
C HIS A 27 10.34 3.20 -9.94
N LEU A 28 9.57 2.97 -8.88
CA LEU A 28 9.69 3.73 -7.65
C LEU A 28 10.93 3.26 -6.90
N ARG A 29 11.83 4.20 -6.56
CA ARG A 29 13.03 3.96 -5.76
C ARG A 29 12.84 4.54 -4.36
N ASP A 30 11.83 4.04 -3.68
CA ASP A 30 11.53 4.45 -2.32
C ASP A 30 12.33 3.62 -1.31
N TRP A 31 12.58 4.19 -0.14
CA TRP A 31 13.22 3.50 0.98
C TRP A 31 12.19 2.68 1.76
N GLY A 32 11.69 1.62 1.13
CA GLY A 32 10.67 0.74 1.71
C GLY A 32 11.18 -0.04 2.92
N LEU A 33 10.51 0.11 4.05
CA LEU A 33 10.80 -0.59 5.30
C LEU A 33 9.86 -1.77 5.53
N MET A 34 8.59 -1.62 5.18
CA MET A 34 7.55 -2.61 5.42
C MET A 34 6.50 -2.59 4.30
N ALA A 35 5.99 -3.76 3.95
CA ALA A 35 4.77 -3.91 3.17
C ALA A 35 3.76 -4.76 3.95
N GLN A 36 2.50 -4.32 3.99
CA GLN A 36 1.39 -5.08 4.56
C GLN A 36 0.25 -5.21 3.56
N PHE A 37 -0.40 -6.38 3.59
CA PHE A 37 -1.61 -6.65 2.83
C PHE A 37 -2.81 -6.61 3.77
N ARG A 38 -3.73 -5.68 3.53
CA ARG A 38 -4.93 -5.44 4.34
C ARG A 38 -6.04 -4.93 3.44
N ASP A 39 -7.28 -5.22 3.76
CA ASP A 39 -8.43 -4.57 3.14
C ASP A 39 -8.60 -3.18 3.78
N ILE A 40 -8.18 -2.12 3.10
CA ILE A 40 -8.14 -0.74 3.63
C ILE A 40 -9.41 0.02 3.24
N ASN A 41 -9.99 -0.29 2.10
CA ASN A 41 -11.22 0.34 1.60
C ASN A 41 -12.50 -0.48 1.87
N ASN A 42 -12.38 -1.63 2.53
CA ASN A 42 -13.46 -2.55 2.89
C ASN A 42 -14.20 -3.12 1.68
N ASP A 43 -13.47 -3.39 0.58
CA ASP A 43 -14.03 -3.95 -0.66
C ASP A 43 -13.82 -5.47 -0.78
N THR A 44 -13.30 -6.11 0.27
CA THR A 44 -12.95 -7.54 0.36
C THR A 44 -11.75 -7.95 -0.50
N HIS A 45 -11.02 -7.00 -1.06
CA HIS A 45 -9.76 -7.23 -1.74
C HIS A 45 -8.58 -6.76 -0.87
N PRO A 46 -7.47 -7.53 -0.84
CA PRO A 46 -6.28 -7.10 -0.11
C PRO A 46 -5.61 -5.95 -0.86
N ASP A 47 -5.57 -4.78 -0.23
CA ASP A 47 -4.78 -3.60 -0.61
C ASP A 47 -3.34 -3.74 -0.11
N ILE A 48 -2.44 -2.91 -0.64
CA ILE A 48 -1.03 -2.90 -0.25
C ILE A 48 -0.71 -1.58 0.43
N TYR A 49 -0.25 -1.65 1.67
CA TYR A 49 0.37 -0.50 2.34
C TYR A 49 1.88 -0.68 2.40
N ILE A 50 2.62 0.33 1.93
CA ILE A 50 4.07 0.39 1.94
C ILE A 50 4.49 1.56 2.83
N CYS A 51 5.22 1.25 3.90
CA CYS A 51 5.92 2.24 4.70
C CYS A 51 7.28 2.50 4.13
N ASN A 52 7.59 3.78 3.96
CA ASN A 52 8.86 4.23 3.48
C ASN A 52 9.54 5.14 4.52
N ASP A 53 10.86 5.22 4.47
CA ASP A 53 11.65 6.09 5.35
C ASP A 53 12.15 7.35 4.61
N PHE A 54 12.66 8.32 5.37
CA PHE A 54 13.29 9.55 4.89
C PHE A 54 12.37 10.44 4.03
N GLU A 55 12.79 10.78 2.81
CA GLU A 55 12.07 11.62 1.85
C GLU A 55 11.06 10.82 1.01
N SER A 56 11.03 9.50 1.17
CA SER A 56 10.13 8.63 0.42
C SER A 56 8.75 8.63 1.09
N PRO A 57 7.67 9.04 0.40
CA PRO A 57 6.35 9.06 0.99
C PRO A 57 5.82 7.63 1.14
N ASP A 58 5.11 7.36 2.23
CA ASP A 58 4.27 6.16 2.34
C ASP A 58 3.31 6.03 1.16
N ARG A 59 3.00 4.80 0.78
CA ARG A 59 2.11 4.50 -0.34
C ARG A 59 1.07 3.48 0.06
N VAL A 60 -0.17 3.79 -0.27
CA VAL A 60 -1.26 2.80 -0.25
C VAL A 60 -1.64 2.52 -1.70
N TRP A 61 -1.75 1.25 -2.05
CA TRP A 61 -2.23 0.78 -3.34
C TRP A 61 -3.54 0.06 -3.14
N ILE A 62 -4.60 0.60 -3.72
CA ILE A 62 -5.93 0.02 -3.67
C ILE A 62 -6.06 -1.03 -4.77
N ASN A 63 -6.44 -2.25 -4.40
CA ASN A 63 -6.65 -3.36 -5.30
C ASN A 63 -8.03 -3.27 -5.94
N ASN A 64 -8.09 -3.24 -7.27
CA ASN A 64 -9.36 -3.16 -8.00
C ASN A 64 -10.08 -4.52 -8.15
N GLY A 65 -9.54 -5.60 -7.56
CA GLY A 65 -10.11 -6.95 -7.64
C GLY A 65 -9.81 -7.70 -8.95
N ASP A 66 -9.27 -7.01 -9.95
CA ASP A 66 -8.89 -7.56 -11.26
C ASP A 66 -7.38 -7.79 -11.41
N GLY A 67 -6.62 -7.64 -10.32
CA GLY A 67 -5.15 -7.70 -10.32
C GLY A 67 -4.48 -6.40 -10.74
N THR A 68 -5.22 -5.30 -10.84
CA THR A 68 -4.68 -3.94 -10.96
C THR A 68 -4.79 -3.16 -9.66
N PHE A 69 -3.90 -2.19 -9.49
CA PHE A 69 -3.74 -1.39 -8.30
C PHE A 69 -3.72 0.10 -8.63
N ASN A 70 -4.45 0.90 -7.87
CA ASN A 70 -4.44 2.36 -7.97
C ASN A 70 -3.72 2.96 -6.76
N LEU A 71 -2.85 3.94 -7.01
CA LEU A 71 -2.19 4.67 -5.94
C LEU A 71 -3.22 5.55 -5.21
N PHE A 72 -3.34 5.35 -3.91
CA PHE A 72 -4.19 6.17 -3.07
C PHE A 72 -3.55 7.55 -2.86
N PRO A 73 -4.34 8.65 -2.84
CA PRO A 73 -3.79 9.99 -2.71
C PRO A 73 -2.97 10.18 -1.44
N LYS A 74 -1.74 10.69 -1.58
CA LYS A 74 -0.83 10.94 -0.44
C LYS A 74 -1.46 11.79 0.67
N LEU A 75 -2.33 12.73 0.31
CA LEU A 75 -3.00 13.67 1.22
C LEU A 75 -4.10 13.04 2.09
N ALA A 76 -4.53 11.82 1.78
CA ALA A 76 -5.57 11.13 2.55
C ALA A 76 -5.02 10.42 3.80
N LEU A 77 -3.70 10.20 3.88
CA LEU A 77 -3.04 9.72 5.09
C LEU A 77 -2.87 10.90 6.04
N ARG A 78 -3.81 11.04 6.99
CA ARG A 78 -3.87 12.16 7.94
C ARG A 78 -2.63 12.31 8.84
N HIS A 79 -1.78 11.29 8.94
CA HIS A 79 -0.54 11.33 9.71
C HIS A 79 0.48 10.35 9.10
N THR A 80 1.46 10.86 8.37
CA THR A 80 2.65 10.10 7.96
C THR A 80 3.81 10.58 8.82
N SER A 81 4.39 9.67 9.60
CA SER A 81 5.61 9.96 10.36
C SER A 81 6.78 9.82 9.40
N ASN A 82 7.73 10.75 9.44
CA ASN A 82 8.92 10.73 8.56
C ASN A 82 9.92 9.59 8.88
N SER A 83 9.55 8.71 9.81
CA SER A 83 10.30 7.52 10.22
C SER A 83 9.27 6.53 10.74
N SER A 84 8.96 5.50 9.95
CA SER A 84 7.88 4.54 10.21
C SER A 84 8.46 3.14 10.11
N MET A 85 8.92 2.59 11.24
CA MET A 85 9.57 1.28 11.33
C MET A 85 8.56 0.14 11.52
N ALA A 86 7.35 0.45 12.02
CA ALA A 86 6.28 -0.53 12.17
C ALA A 86 4.90 0.13 12.07
N VAL A 87 3.95 -0.66 11.57
CA VAL A 87 2.55 -0.26 11.41
C VAL A 87 1.68 -1.26 12.16
N ASP A 88 0.91 -0.75 13.11
CA ASP A 88 -0.17 -1.51 13.73
C ASP A 88 -1.52 -1.06 13.17
N PHE A 89 -2.34 -2.05 12.82
CA PHE A 89 -3.74 -1.86 12.47
C PHE A 89 -4.55 -2.42 13.63
N SER A 90 -5.29 -1.56 14.33
CA SER A 90 -6.27 -2.07 15.29
C SER A 90 -7.61 -1.35 15.18
N ASP A 91 -8.64 -2.09 15.52
CA ASP A 91 -10.04 -1.69 15.51
C ASP A 91 -10.39 -1.20 16.92
N LEU A 92 -10.32 0.11 17.14
CA LEU A 92 -10.57 0.72 18.45
C LEU A 92 -12.05 1.05 18.68
N ASN A 93 -12.83 1.14 17.61
CA ASN A 93 -14.26 1.41 17.61
C ASN A 93 -15.12 0.15 17.75
N LYS A 94 -14.52 -1.05 17.63
CA LYS A 94 -15.19 -2.36 17.70
C LYS A 94 -16.33 -2.49 16.69
N ASP A 95 -16.25 -1.81 15.56
CA ASP A 95 -17.22 -1.94 14.47
C ASP A 95 -16.77 -2.96 13.42
N GLY A 96 -15.63 -3.62 13.63
CA GLY A 96 -15.03 -4.54 12.67
C GLY A 96 -14.20 -3.83 11.60
N GLU A 97 -14.08 -2.49 11.67
CA GLU A 97 -13.34 -1.68 10.71
C GLU A 97 -12.04 -1.17 11.35
N GLY A 98 -10.92 -1.81 11.02
CA GLY A 98 -9.60 -1.41 11.51
C GLY A 98 -9.13 -0.09 10.89
N THR A 99 -9.55 1.05 11.46
CA THR A 99 -9.21 2.40 10.95
C THR A 99 -8.37 3.20 11.95
N PHE A 100 -7.28 2.63 12.45
CA PHE A 100 -6.14 3.43 12.88
C PHE A 100 -4.84 2.86 12.33
N LEU A 101 -3.98 3.77 11.87
CA LEU A 101 -2.63 3.51 11.43
C LEU A 101 -1.70 4.22 12.41
N LEU A 102 -0.97 3.46 13.23
CA LEU A 102 0.09 4.01 14.06
C LEU A 102 1.44 3.60 13.47
N GLN A 103 2.24 4.62 13.16
CA GLN A 103 3.62 4.51 12.70
C GLN A 103 4.53 4.75 13.90
N ILE A 104 5.35 3.77 14.27
CA ILE A 104 6.37 3.87 15.35
C ILE A 104 7.79 3.82 14.81
#